data_AF-A0A0S8KJ24-F1
#
_entry.id   AF-A0A0S8KJ24-F1
#
_cell.length_a   1.000
_cell.length_b   1.000
_cell.length_c   1.000
_cell.angle_alpha   90.00
_cell.angle_beta   90.00
_cell.angle_gamma   90.00
#
_symmetry.space_group_name_H-M   'P 1'
#
loop_
_entity.id
_entity.type
_entity.pdbx_description
1 polymer ?
#
loop_
_entity_poly.entity_id
_entity_poly.type
_entity_poly.pdbx_seq_one_letter_code
_entity_poly.pdbx_strand_id
1 'polypeptide(L)'
;IKWRQSRKGYYVPESFAPRPPDGSILWGYAMAYRLTADKVHWRMVRQICRQIGLGDIGQPDGSERALHFATTHNNWRTIYALLELYRATDDRVLLKLGCRIADNILTMQTKTGLFPRPGRIWARTGDEIPLALLHLAAAINGKSSLLPPAIFDSRFFHCEYHGQLEEHQKKRDDKRTYDNYVFYGGP
;
A
#
# COMPACT_ATOMS: atom_id res chain seq x y z
N ILE A 1 -22.07 3.40 -12.18
CA ILE A 1 -22.68 4.63 -11.59
C ILE A 1 -22.43 5.79 -12.55
N LYS A 2 -23.45 6.58 -12.93
CA LYS A 2 -23.28 7.81 -13.72
C LYS A 2 -22.81 8.94 -12.79
N TRP A 3 -21.61 8.80 -12.23
CA TRP A 3 -21.16 9.61 -11.08
C TRP A 3 -21.18 11.12 -11.36
N ARG A 4 -20.93 11.53 -12.61
CA ARG A 4 -20.99 12.92 -13.07
C ARG A 4 -22.37 13.58 -12.96
N GLN A 5 -23.43 12.78 -12.82
CA GLN A 5 -24.82 13.25 -12.69
C GLN A 5 -25.28 13.26 -11.23
N SER A 6 -24.40 12.91 -10.28
CA SER A 6 -24.76 12.87 -8.86
C SER A 6 -24.96 14.28 -8.33
N ARG A 7 -26.00 14.50 -7.54
CA ARG A 7 -26.23 15.78 -6.85
C ARG A 7 -25.14 15.99 -5.80
N LYS A 8 -24.71 17.25 -5.65
CA LYS A 8 -23.78 17.64 -4.58
C LYS A 8 -24.47 17.50 -3.22
N GLY A 9 -23.76 16.97 -2.24
CA GLY A 9 -24.22 16.82 -0.86
C GLY A 9 -23.07 16.42 0.06
N TYR A 10 -23.31 15.46 0.96
CA TYR A 10 -22.26 14.89 1.81
C TYR A 10 -21.08 14.33 0.99
N TYR A 11 -21.38 13.69 -0.15
CA TYR A 11 -20.36 13.24 -1.10
C TYR A 11 -20.17 14.25 -2.23
N VAL A 12 -18.93 14.33 -2.74
CA VAL A 12 -18.61 15.00 -3.99
C VAL A 12 -18.72 14.01 -5.14
N PRO A 13 -19.29 14.36 -6.31
CA PRO A 13 -19.44 13.45 -7.45
C PRO A 13 -18.14 12.69 -7.81
N GLU A 14 -17.01 13.37 -7.71
CA GLU A 14 -15.67 12.86 -7.99
C GLU A 14 -15.26 11.69 -7.07
N SER A 15 -15.84 11.57 -5.87
CA SER A 15 -15.53 10.45 -4.96
C SER A 15 -16.07 9.12 -5.49
N PHE A 16 -17.03 9.14 -6.41
CA PHE A 16 -17.57 7.95 -7.07
C PHE A 16 -16.87 7.62 -8.40
N ALA A 17 -15.87 8.42 -8.81
CA ALA A 17 -15.07 8.10 -9.98
C ALA A 17 -14.27 6.81 -9.73
N PRO A 18 -14.14 5.92 -10.73
CA PRO A 18 -13.27 4.77 -10.63
C PRO A 18 -11.84 5.18 -10.26
N ARG A 19 -11.21 4.44 -9.36
CA ARG A 19 -9.81 4.64 -8.96
C ARG A 19 -8.98 3.43 -9.35
N PRO A 20 -7.73 3.63 -9.80
CA PRO A 20 -6.78 2.52 -9.91
C PRO A 20 -6.65 1.80 -8.57
N PRO A 21 -6.47 0.47 -8.57
CA PRO A 21 -6.16 -0.28 -7.36
C PRO A 21 -4.76 0.10 -6.87
N ASP A 22 -4.54 -0.11 -5.57
CA ASP A 22 -3.28 0.15 -4.91
C ASP A 22 -2.82 -1.07 -4.09
N GLY A 23 -1.71 -0.91 -3.35
CA GLY A 23 -1.21 -1.95 -2.47
C GLY A 23 -2.18 -2.34 -1.35
N SER A 24 -3.10 -1.45 -0.96
CA SER A 24 -4.11 -1.72 0.07
C SER A 24 -5.12 -2.76 -0.40
N ILE A 25 -5.68 -2.55 -1.60
CA ILE A 25 -6.62 -3.48 -2.22
C ILE A 25 -5.94 -4.81 -2.56
N LEU A 26 -4.69 -4.76 -3.06
CA LEU A 26 -3.91 -5.97 -3.32
C LEU A 26 -3.71 -6.80 -2.05
N TRP A 27 -3.33 -6.17 -0.94
CA TRP A 27 -3.15 -6.84 0.34
C TRP A 27 -4.45 -7.48 0.84
N GLY A 28 -5.57 -6.77 0.75
CA GLY A 28 -6.89 -7.31 1.10
C GLY A 28 -7.22 -8.60 0.33
N TYR A 29 -7.06 -8.59 -0.99
CA TYR A 29 -7.33 -9.79 -1.81
C TYR A 29 -6.32 -10.92 -1.59
N ALA A 30 -5.04 -10.61 -1.37
CA ALA A 30 -4.03 -11.61 -1.04
C ALA A 30 -4.32 -12.31 0.30
N MET A 31 -4.69 -11.53 1.32
CA MET A 31 -5.11 -12.06 2.61
C MET A 31 -6.39 -12.90 2.48
N ALA A 32 -7.39 -12.42 1.74
CA ALA A 32 -8.62 -13.18 1.48
C ALA A 32 -8.32 -14.51 0.78
N TYR A 33 -7.42 -14.53 -0.21
CA TYR A 33 -6.99 -15.77 -0.85
C TYR A 33 -6.32 -16.72 0.14
N ARG A 34 -5.36 -16.26 0.95
CA ARG A 34 -4.70 -17.12 1.96
C ARG A 34 -5.71 -17.76 2.91
N LEU A 35 -6.75 -17.03 3.29
CA LEU A 35 -7.76 -17.50 4.24
C LEU A 35 -8.81 -18.44 3.64
N THR A 36 -9.06 -18.36 2.33
CA THR A 36 -10.21 -19.05 1.71
C THR A 36 -9.84 -20.00 0.57
N ALA A 37 -8.66 -19.84 -0.02
CA ALA A 37 -8.24 -20.46 -1.27
C ALA A 37 -9.20 -20.22 -2.47
N ASP A 38 -10.11 -19.25 -2.39
CA ASP A 38 -11.07 -18.97 -3.47
C ASP A 38 -10.35 -18.35 -4.68
N LYS A 39 -10.54 -19.00 -5.84
CA LYS A 39 -9.96 -18.61 -7.13
C LYS A 39 -10.37 -17.21 -7.58
N VAL A 40 -11.49 -16.67 -7.11
CA VAL A 40 -11.91 -15.29 -7.39
C VAL A 40 -10.91 -14.29 -6.77
N HIS A 41 -10.48 -14.53 -5.53
CA HIS A 41 -9.48 -13.67 -4.88
C HIS A 41 -8.14 -13.72 -5.64
N TRP A 42 -7.68 -14.91 -6.05
CA TRP A 42 -6.46 -15.03 -6.86
C TRP A 42 -6.55 -14.28 -8.19
N ARG A 43 -7.70 -14.38 -8.88
CA ARG A 43 -7.94 -13.65 -10.13
C ARG A 43 -7.83 -12.13 -9.93
N MET A 44 -8.36 -11.61 -8.83
CA MET A 44 -8.26 -10.20 -8.49
C MET A 44 -6.81 -9.81 -8.19
N VAL A 45 -6.07 -10.60 -7.40
CA VAL A 45 -4.63 -10.38 -7.17
C VAL A 45 -3.88 -10.31 -8.50
N ARG A 46 -4.10 -11.27 -9.41
CA ARG A 46 -3.46 -11.30 -10.74
C ARG A 46 -3.75 -10.05 -11.56
N GLN A 47 -5.01 -9.59 -11.58
CA GLN A 47 -5.40 -8.37 -12.28
C GLN A 47 -4.76 -7.11 -11.67
N ILE A 48 -4.76 -6.99 -10.35
CA ILE A 48 -4.19 -5.83 -9.66
C ILE A 48 -2.67 -5.77 -9.84
N CYS A 49 -1.95 -6.89 -9.72
CA CYS A 49 -0.51 -6.96 -9.97
C CYS A 49 -0.14 -6.45 -11.36
N ARG A 50 -0.89 -6.85 -12.38
CA ARG A 50 -0.69 -6.36 -13.76
C ARG A 50 -0.91 -4.86 -13.85
N GLN A 51 -1.98 -4.35 -13.21
CA GLN A 51 -2.35 -2.94 -13.27
C GLN A 51 -1.36 -2.02 -12.54
N ILE A 52 -0.78 -2.47 -11.42
CA ILE A 52 0.20 -1.69 -10.65
C ILE A 52 1.66 -1.96 -11.09
N GLY A 53 1.85 -2.66 -12.21
CA GLY A 53 3.17 -2.81 -12.83
C GLY A 53 4.10 -3.85 -12.18
N LEU A 54 3.55 -4.85 -11.49
CA LEU A 54 4.31 -6.01 -10.96
C LEU A 54 4.43 -7.15 -11.96
N GLY A 55 3.73 -7.05 -13.10
CA GLY A 55 3.60 -8.13 -14.06
C GLY A 55 2.53 -9.14 -13.64
N ASP A 56 2.67 -10.36 -14.15
CA ASP A 56 1.73 -11.44 -13.91
C ASP A 56 2.26 -12.45 -12.88
N ILE A 57 1.57 -12.61 -11.76
CA ILE A 57 1.94 -13.59 -10.72
C ILE A 57 1.69 -15.05 -11.14
N GLY A 58 0.95 -15.29 -12.23
CA GLY A 58 0.64 -16.62 -12.72
C GLY A 58 -0.50 -17.30 -11.96
N GLN A 59 -0.54 -18.63 -12.01
CA GLN A 59 -1.42 -19.48 -11.22
C GLN A 59 -0.83 -19.71 -9.81
N PRO A 60 -1.61 -20.24 -8.84
CA PRO A 60 -1.11 -20.48 -7.49
C PRO A 60 0.12 -21.39 -7.37
N ASP A 61 0.32 -22.28 -8.34
CA ASP A 61 1.49 -23.15 -8.44
C ASP A 61 2.71 -22.49 -9.12
N GLY A 62 2.59 -21.21 -9.49
CA GLY A 62 3.64 -20.44 -10.18
C GLY A 62 3.72 -20.66 -11.69
N SER A 63 2.84 -21.47 -12.28
CA SER A 63 2.72 -21.60 -13.74
C SER A 63 2.20 -20.31 -14.40
N GLU A 64 2.49 -20.10 -15.68
CA GLU A 64 2.12 -18.89 -16.45
C GLU A 64 2.65 -17.55 -15.88
N ARG A 65 3.58 -17.60 -14.94
CA ARG A 65 4.11 -16.41 -14.27
C ARG A 65 5.00 -15.58 -15.19
N ALA A 66 4.79 -14.28 -15.18
CA ALA A 66 5.57 -13.28 -15.90
C ALA A 66 5.75 -12.02 -15.02
N LEU A 67 6.46 -12.18 -13.90
CA LEU A 67 6.73 -11.08 -12.96
C LEU A 67 7.71 -10.05 -13.54
N HIS A 68 7.49 -8.79 -13.19
CA HIS A 68 8.31 -7.67 -13.64
C HIS A 68 9.34 -7.26 -12.57
N PHE A 69 10.52 -7.88 -12.59
CA PHE A 69 11.60 -7.59 -11.62
C PHE A 69 12.30 -6.24 -11.83
N ALA A 70 12.03 -5.52 -12.93
CA ALA A 70 12.51 -4.16 -13.15
C ALA A 70 11.48 -3.09 -12.73
N THR A 71 10.43 -3.48 -12.00
CA THR A 71 9.40 -2.54 -11.52
C THR A 71 9.98 -1.44 -10.63
N THR A 72 9.44 -0.22 -10.78
CA THR A 72 9.71 0.95 -9.94
C THR A 72 8.67 1.11 -8.81
N HIS A 73 7.73 0.17 -8.70
CA HIS A 73 6.68 0.20 -7.68
C HIS A 73 7.26 0.23 -6.27
N ASN A 74 6.78 1.16 -5.43
CA ASN A 74 7.38 1.50 -4.14
C ASN A 74 6.34 1.61 -3.01
N ASN A 75 5.22 0.88 -3.10
CA ASN A 75 4.20 0.90 -2.06
C ASN A 75 4.42 -0.26 -1.07
N TRP A 76 4.67 0.06 0.21
CA TRP A 76 4.95 -0.93 1.26
C TRP A 76 3.82 -1.93 1.51
N ARG A 77 2.55 -1.57 1.28
CA ARG A 77 1.43 -2.51 1.46
C ARG A 77 1.52 -3.69 0.49
N THR A 78 2.16 -3.47 -0.64
CA THR A 78 2.47 -4.53 -1.62
C THR A 78 3.39 -5.59 -1.05
N ILE A 79 4.34 -5.22 -0.17
CA ILE A 79 5.19 -6.19 0.53
C ILE A 79 4.31 -7.12 1.36
N TYR A 80 3.36 -6.58 2.13
CA TYR A 80 2.45 -7.41 2.91
C TYR A 80 1.57 -8.29 2.03
N ALA A 81 1.09 -7.79 0.89
CA ALA A 81 0.36 -8.63 -0.05
C ALA A 81 1.20 -9.82 -0.54
N LEU A 82 2.46 -9.58 -0.92
CA LEU A 82 3.37 -10.65 -1.36
C LEU A 82 3.70 -11.63 -0.23
N LEU A 83 3.78 -11.17 1.02
CA LEU A 83 3.94 -12.04 2.18
C LEU A 83 2.71 -12.92 2.42
N GLU A 84 1.49 -12.39 2.26
CA GLU A 84 0.27 -13.19 2.36
C GLU A 84 0.20 -14.26 1.27
N LEU A 85 0.61 -13.93 0.04
CA LEU A 85 0.70 -14.89 -1.06
C LEU A 85 1.79 -15.93 -0.82
N TYR A 86 2.98 -15.52 -0.37
CA TYR A 86 4.06 -16.43 0.01
C TYR A 86 3.59 -17.44 1.07
N ARG A 87 2.88 -16.97 2.10
CA ARG A 87 2.32 -17.86 3.13
C ARG A 87 1.27 -18.83 2.59
N ALA A 88 0.59 -18.48 1.49
CA ALA A 88 -0.42 -19.33 0.87
C ALA A 88 0.16 -20.37 -0.10
N THR A 89 1.31 -20.08 -0.72
CA THR A 89 1.86 -20.89 -1.83
C THR A 89 3.26 -21.45 -1.57
N ASP A 90 3.96 -20.97 -0.53
CA ASP A 90 5.39 -21.19 -0.27
C ASP A 90 6.32 -20.79 -1.45
N ASP A 91 5.84 -19.93 -2.35
CA ASP A 91 6.60 -19.49 -3.52
C ASP A 91 7.58 -18.36 -3.17
N ARG A 92 8.86 -18.73 -2.98
CA ARG A 92 9.95 -17.79 -2.64
C ARG A 92 10.20 -16.73 -3.70
N VAL A 93 9.73 -16.90 -4.94
CA VAL A 93 9.86 -15.87 -5.99
C VAL A 93 9.06 -14.61 -5.61
N LEU A 94 7.97 -14.75 -4.84
CA LEU A 94 7.20 -13.63 -4.32
C LEU A 94 8.01 -12.81 -3.31
N LEU A 95 8.84 -13.46 -2.49
CA LEU A 95 9.79 -12.77 -1.61
C LEU A 95 10.83 -11.99 -2.41
N LYS A 96 11.34 -12.56 -3.51
CA LYS A 96 12.28 -11.87 -4.41
C LYS A 96 11.66 -10.61 -5.01
N LEU A 97 10.39 -10.65 -5.40
CA LEU A 97 9.68 -9.45 -5.85
C LEU A 97 9.48 -8.45 -4.71
N GLY A 98 9.20 -8.94 -3.51
CA GLY A 98 9.16 -8.12 -2.28
C GLY A 98 10.48 -7.38 -2.05
N CYS A 99 11.63 -8.04 -2.24
CA CYS A 99 12.94 -7.39 -2.16
C CYS A 99 13.09 -6.26 -3.19
N ARG A 100 12.64 -6.47 -4.43
CA ARG A 100 12.70 -5.40 -5.44
C ARG A 100 11.90 -4.17 -5.03
N ILE A 101 10.71 -4.36 -4.46
CA ILE A 101 9.88 -3.26 -3.95
C ILE A 101 10.54 -2.62 -2.73
N ALA A 102 11.15 -3.40 -1.85
CA ALA A 102 11.90 -2.90 -0.71
C ALA A 102 13.09 -2.04 -1.16
N ASP A 103 13.85 -2.45 -2.18
CA ASP A 103 14.93 -1.65 -2.76
C ASP A 103 14.40 -0.29 -3.24
N ASN A 104 13.26 -0.27 -3.95
CA ASN A 104 12.62 0.97 -4.40
C ASN A 104 12.22 1.86 -3.21
N ILE A 105 11.64 1.30 -2.15
CA ILE A 105 11.23 2.03 -0.94
C ILE A 105 12.44 2.61 -0.21
N LEU A 106 13.54 1.86 -0.12
CA LEU A 106 14.77 2.31 0.55
C LEU A 106 15.38 3.54 -0.13
N THR A 107 15.15 3.78 -1.42
CA THR A 107 15.58 5.02 -2.09
C THR A 107 14.90 6.28 -1.52
N MET A 108 13.77 6.13 -0.84
CA MET A 108 13.05 7.23 -0.18
C MET A 108 13.57 7.53 1.23
N GLN A 109 14.46 6.68 1.77
CA GLN A 109 14.98 6.82 3.12
C GLN A 109 15.92 8.02 3.22
N THR A 110 15.72 8.86 4.23
CA THR A 110 16.64 9.96 4.54
C THR A 110 17.89 9.44 5.25
N LYS A 111 18.92 10.28 5.34
CA LYS A 111 20.13 10.01 6.15
C LYS A 111 19.82 9.76 7.63
N THR A 112 18.68 10.27 8.13
CA THR A 112 18.20 10.05 9.50
C THR A 112 17.42 8.75 9.67
N GLY A 113 17.22 7.99 8.59
CA GLY A 113 16.50 6.71 8.59
C GLY A 113 14.98 6.84 8.45
N LEU A 114 14.46 8.05 8.23
CA LEU A 114 13.02 8.32 8.09
C LEU A 114 12.55 8.23 6.63
N PHE A 115 11.24 8.07 6.42
CA PHE A 115 10.62 7.87 5.09
C PHE A 115 9.58 8.95 4.75
N PRO A 116 10.00 10.20 4.43
CA PRO A 116 9.06 11.23 3.99
C PRO A 116 8.39 10.83 2.68
N ARG A 117 7.11 11.18 2.53
CA ARG A 117 6.41 11.04 1.24
C ARG A 117 6.96 12.06 0.22
N PRO A 118 6.87 11.79 -1.10
CA PRO A 118 7.39 12.70 -2.12
C PRO A 118 6.87 14.13 -1.95
N GLY A 119 7.78 15.11 -1.99
CA GLY A 119 7.45 16.53 -1.82
C GLY A 119 7.14 16.95 -0.37
N ARG A 120 7.32 16.07 0.63
CA ARG A 120 7.12 16.39 2.04
C ARG A 120 8.45 16.55 2.76
N ILE A 121 8.52 17.56 3.62
CA ILE A 121 9.69 17.85 4.46
C ILE A 121 9.67 17.06 5.78
N TRP A 122 8.48 16.65 6.22
CA TRP A 122 8.27 15.90 7.46
C TRP A 122 8.03 14.42 7.15
N ALA A 123 8.55 13.56 8.01
CA ALA A 123 8.29 12.14 8.00
C ALA A 123 7.64 11.72 9.32
N ARG A 124 6.82 10.67 9.27
CA ARG A 124 6.20 10.10 10.47
C ARG A 124 7.21 9.18 11.17
N THR A 125 7.34 9.28 12.49
CA THR A 125 8.16 8.33 13.27
C THR A 125 7.49 6.97 13.42
N GLY A 126 6.16 6.95 13.49
CA GLY A 126 5.34 5.74 13.38
C GLY A 126 4.97 5.38 11.94
N ASP A 127 5.87 5.59 10.96
CA ASP A 127 5.66 5.12 9.58
C ASP A 127 5.62 3.59 9.56
N GLU A 128 4.79 3.04 8.67
CA GLU A 128 4.58 1.60 8.54
C GLU A 128 5.64 0.92 7.65
N ILE A 129 6.38 1.70 6.84
CA ILE A 129 7.46 1.22 5.97
C ILE A 129 8.50 0.37 6.72
N PRO A 130 9.12 0.83 7.81
CA PRO A 130 10.15 0.06 8.52
C PRO A 130 9.64 -1.31 8.98
N LEU A 131 8.39 -1.37 9.47
CA LEU A 131 7.80 -2.62 9.91
C LEU A 131 7.55 -3.57 8.74
N ALA A 132 7.07 -3.07 7.59
CA ALA A 132 6.91 -3.89 6.38
C ALA A 132 8.24 -4.47 5.89
N LEU A 133 9.32 -3.67 5.91
CA LEU A 133 10.67 -4.12 5.58
C LEU A 133 11.18 -5.19 6.56
N LEU A 134 10.92 -5.01 7.86
CA LEU A 134 11.28 -6.00 8.87
C LEU A 134 10.52 -7.31 8.70
N HIS A 135 9.23 -7.26 8.34
CA HIS A 135 8.43 -8.43 8.01
C HIS A 135 8.98 -9.20 6.81
N LEU A 136 9.40 -8.49 5.76
CA LEU A 136 10.05 -9.11 4.61
C LEU A 136 11.36 -9.78 5.00
N ALA A 137 12.22 -9.08 5.74
CA ALA A 137 13.49 -9.63 6.22
C ALA A 137 13.26 -10.87 7.09
N ALA A 138 12.27 -10.83 7.99
CA ALA A 138 11.92 -11.97 8.83
C ALA A 138 11.43 -13.17 8.00
N ALA A 139 10.59 -12.96 6.98
CA ALA A 139 10.13 -14.03 6.10
C ALA A 139 11.28 -14.69 5.33
N ILE A 140 12.21 -13.89 4.78
CA ILE A 140 13.42 -14.39 4.11
C ILE A 140 14.25 -15.29 5.04
N ASN A 141 14.34 -14.91 6.32
CA ASN A 141 15.15 -15.60 7.33
C ASN A 141 14.38 -16.67 8.12
N GLY A 142 13.12 -16.97 7.78
CA GLY A 142 12.30 -17.94 8.52
C GLY A 142 11.97 -17.52 9.96
N LYS A 143 11.98 -16.21 10.25
CA LYS A 143 11.77 -15.61 11.57
C LYS A 143 10.43 -14.87 11.70
N SER A 144 9.48 -15.12 10.80
CA SER A 144 8.19 -14.41 10.79
C SER A 144 7.40 -14.56 12.10
N SER A 145 7.59 -15.64 12.85
CA SER A 145 6.95 -15.87 14.15
C SER A 145 7.40 -14.92 15.26
N LEU A 146 8.52 -14.22 15.08
CA LEU A 146 9.04 -13.25 16.05
C LEU A 146 8.39 -11.87 15.93
N LEU A 147 7.60 -11.64 14.87
CA LEU A 147 6.99 -10.34 14.62
C LEU A 147 5.49 -10.35 14.97
N PRO A 148 4.96 -9.20 15.42
CA PRO A 148 3.53 -9.06 15.61
C PRO A 148 2.80 -9.23 14.27
N PRO A 149 1.52 -9.64 14.25
CA PRO A 149 0.73 -9.63 13.04
C PRO A 149 0.70 -8.24 12.40
N ALA A 150 0.78 -8.18 11.07
CA ALA A 150 0.61 -6.95 10.33
C ALA A 150 -0.85 -6.47 10.49
N ILE A 151 -1.04 -5.21 10.87
CA ILE A 151 -2.36 -4.59 11.05
C ILE A 151 -2.52 -3.48 10.02
N PHE A 152 -3.70 -3.42 9.42
CA PHE A 152 -4.10 -2.26 8.62
C PHE A 152 -4.58 -1.16 9.57
N ASP A 153 -3.71 -0.21 9.86
CA ASP A 153 -4.01 0.90 10.77
C ASP A 153 -3.84 2.25 10.06
N SER A 154 -4.61 3.23 10.49
CA SER A 154 -4.50 4.61 10.07
C SER A 154 -4.87 5.51 11.24
N ARG A 155 -3.88 6.23 11.77
CA ARG A 155 -4.07 7.23 12.82
C ARG A 155 -3.79 8.60 12.26
N PHE A 156 -4.61 9.58 12.60
CA PHE A 156 -4.46 10.98 12.22
C PHE A 156 -4.91 11.89 13.36
N PHE A 157 -4.40 13.12 13.37
CA PHE A 157 -4.95 14.20 14.18
C PHE A 157 -5.94 15.00 13.34
N HIS A 158 -7.08 15.37 13.93
CA HIS A 158 -8.08 16.21 13.29
C HIS A 158 -8.35 17.43 14.16
N CYS A 159 -7.75 18.55 13.81
CA CYS A 159 -7.80 19.78 14.59
C CYS A 159 -7.66 21.01 13.69
N GLU A 160 -7.94 22.19 14.24
CA GLU A 160 -7.61 23.45 13.56
C GLU A 160 -6.09 23.63 13.51
N TYR A 161 -5.60 24.03 12.34
CA TYR A 161 -4.20 24.39 12.15
C TYR A 161 -4.12 25.90 11.89
N HIS A 162 -3.44 26.63 12.77
CA HIS A 162 -3.37 28.09 12.69
C HIS A 162 -2.27 28.61 11.75
N GLY A 163 -1.49 27.72 11.13
CA GLY A 163 -0.52 28.10 10.11
C GLY A 163 -1.14 28.27 8.72
N GLN A 164 -0.34 28.72 7.75
CA GLN A 164 -0.77 28.84 6.37
C GLN A 164 -1.02 27.45 5.76
N LEU A 165 -2.18 27.28 5.12
CA LEU A 165 -2.57 26.07 4.39
C LEU A 165 -2.52 26.31 2.89
N GLU A 166 -1.98 25.33 2.17
CA GLU A 166 -2.09 25.21 0.72
C GLU A 166 -3.52 24.84 0.31
N GLU A 167 -3.93 25.15 -0.93
CA GLU A 167 -5.30 24.86 -1.40
C GLU A 167 -5.69 23.39 -1.27
N HIS A 168 -4.77 22.46 -1.53
CA HIS A 168 -5.03 21.03 -1.42
C HIS A 168 -5.17 20.53 0.04
N GLN A 169 -4.82 21.36 1.03
CA GLN A 169 -4.90 21.04 2.46
C GLN A 169 -6.17 21.59 3.12
N LYS A 170 -6.89 22.48 2.43
CA LYS A 170 -8.13 23.09 2.89
C LYS A 170 -9.30 22.15 2.64
N LYS A 171 -10.09 21.88 3.67
CA LYS A 171 -11.37 21.16 3.52
C LYS A 171 -12.44 22.14 3.04
N ARG A 172 -13.41 21.64 2.28
CA ARG A 172 -14.47 22.45 1.66
C ARG A 172 -15.29 23.23 2.69
N ASP A 173 -15.73 22.57 3.76
CA ASP A 173 -16.70 23.10 4.74
C ASP A 173 -16.27 22.86 6.20
N ASP A 174 -14.95 22.75 6.48
CA ASP A 174 -14.43 22.48 7.83
C ASP A 174 -13.10 23.22 8.03
N LYS A 175 -13.00 24.02 9.10
CA LYS A 175 -11.77 24.77 9.44
C LYS A 175 -10.67 23.85 9.97
N ARG A 176 -11.02 22.66 10.45
CA ARG A 176 -10.06 21.64 10.88
C ARG A 176 -9.40 21.01 9.66
N THR A 177 -8.19 20.50 9.84
CA THR A 177 -7.46 19.74 8.84
C THR A 177 -6.87 18.48 9.47
N TYR A 178 -6.19 17.67 8.67
CA TYR A 178 -5.52 16.48 9.14
C TYR A 178 -4.00 16.65 9.09
N ASP A 179 -3.29 16.08 10.07
CA ASP A 179 -1.82 16.06 10.11
C ASP A 179 -1.20 15.44 8.85
N ASN A 180 -1.85 14.44 8.26
CA ASN A 180 -1.42 13.84 6.99
C ASN A 180 -1.59 14.79 5.78
N TYR A 181 -2.51 15.75 5.82
CA TYR A 181 -2.59 16.78 4.76
C TYR A 181 -1.53 17.87 4.96
N VAL A 182 -1.32 18.27 6.21
CA VAL A 182 -0.39 19.37 6.54
C VAL A 182 1.07 18.93 6.43
N PHE A 183 1.45 17.85 7.10
CA PHE A 183 2.84 17.49 7.33
C PHE A 183 3.31 16.30 6.49
N TYR A 184 2.60 15.17 6.58
CA TYR A 184 3.17 13.86 6.20
C TYR A 184 2.83 13.41 4.77
N GLY A 185 1.78 13.95 4.17
CA GLY A 185 1.22 13.44 2.92
C GLY A 185 0.27 12.26 3.13
N GLY A 186 -0.40 11.86 2.03
CA GLY A 186 -1.27 10.69 2.04
C GLY A 186 -0.49 9.38 2.31
N PRO A 187 -1.15 8.39 2.94
CA PRO A 187 -0.58 7.07 3.17
C PRO A 187 -0.28 6.29 1.88
#